data_AF-A0A2S7IR61-F1
#
_entry.id   AF-A0A2S7IR61-F1
#
_cell.length_a   1.000
_cell.length_b   1.000
_cell.length_c   1.000
_cell.angle_alpha   90.00
_cell.angle_beta   90.00
_cell.angle_gamma   90.00
#
_symmetry.space_group_name_H-M   'P 1'
#
loop_
_entity.id
_entity.type
_entity.pdbx_description
1 polymer ?
#
loop_
_entity_poly.entity_id
_entity_poly.type
_entity_poly.pdbx_seq_one_letter_code
_entity_poly.pdbx_strand_id
1 'polypeptide(L)' 'MKNETPSHYVSNGMESEEAMSRIYGPEEVAIFYKLSRFKYLWRAGKKDEAIKDVGKALHCEAKAAEFYRMAEPDVMHEPA' A
#
# COMPACT_ATOMS: atom_id res chain seq x y z
N MET A 1 -14.44 3.53 10.95
CA MET A 1 -13.22 2.97 11.58
C MET A 1 -12.11 3.98 11.34
N LYS A 2 -11.49 4.54 12.39
CA LYS A 2 -10.28 5.36 12.21
C LYS A 2 -9.17 4.43 11.73
N ASN A 3 -8.56 4.71 10.59
CA ASN A 3 -7.27 4.11 10.25
C ASN A 3 -6.28 4.62 11.30
N GLU A 4 -5.74 3.72 12.12
CA GLU A 4 -4.69 4.06 13.09
C GLU A 4 -3.33 4.12 12.38
N THR A 5 -3.15 5.07 11.48
CA THR A 5 -1.81 5.35 10.97
C THR A 5 -1.00 6.01 12.10
N PRO A 6 0.22 5.54 12.41
CA PRO A 6 1.06 6.20 13.41
C PRO A 6 1.26 7.68 13.08
N SER A 7 1.22 8.55 14.09
CA SER A 7 1.28 10.01 13.90
C SER A 7 2.50 10.50 13.11
N HIS A 8 3.60 9.75 13.10
CA HIS A 8 4.80 10.08 12.34
C HIS A 8 4.69 9.83 10.82
N TYR A 9 3.58 9.24 10.35
CA TYR A 9 3.24 9.15 8.92
C TYR A 9 2.26 10.23 8.48
N VAL A 10 1.85 11.11 9.39
CA VAL A 10 0.96 12.24 9.14
C VAL A 10 1.76 13.54 9.21
N SER A 11 1.70 14.35 8.16
CA SER A 11 2.32 15.68 8.15
C SER A 11 1.31 16.70 7.65
N ASN A 12 1.12 17.80 8.38
CA ASN A 12 0.13 18.84 8.07
C ASN A 12 -1.29 18.30 7.81
N GLY A 13 -1.70 17.25 8.54
CA GLY A 13 -3.02 16.62 8.40
C GLY A 13 -3.17 15.73 7.16
N MET A 14 -2.09 15.46 6.43
CA MET A 14 -2.06 14.59 5.26
C MET A 14 -1.31 13.30 5.57
N GLU A 15 -1.91 12.17 5.19
CA GLU A 15 -1.26 10.86 5.28
C GLU A 15 -0.16 10.75 4.22
N SER A 16 0.94 10.08 4.56
CA SER A 16 2.08 9.95 3.64
C SER A 16 1.68 9.31 2.29
N GLU A 17 0.75 8.37 2.28
CA GLU A 17 0.25 7.71 1.07
C GLU A 17 -0.57 8.65 0.18
N GLU A 18 -1.36 9.54 0.80
CA GLU A 18 -2.07 10.60 0.10
C GLU A 18 -1.09 11.59 -0.52
N ALA A 19 -0.06 11.99 0.22
CA ALA A 19 1.00 12.85 -0.29
C ALA A 19 1.72 12.20 -1.48
N MET A 20 2.09 10.92 -1.37
CA MET A 20 2.72 10.17 -2.45
C MET A 20 1.84 10.13 -3.70
N SER A 21 0.54 9.85 -3.55
CA SER A 21 -0.38 9.77 -4.68
C SER A 21 -0.58 11.12 -5.37
N ARG A 22 -0.63 12.23 -4.61
CA ARG A 22 -0.70 13.59 -5.17
C ARG A 22 0.55 14.00 -5.94
N ILE A 23 1.74 13.55 -5.51
CA ILE A 23 3.02 13.95 -6.11
C ILE A 23 3.40 13.05 -7.29
N TYR A 24 3.26 11.75 -7.14
CA TYR A 24 3.78 10.74 -8.08
C TYR A 24 2.68 10.05 -8.91
N GLY A 25 1.41 10.20 -8.51
CA GLY A 25 0.29 9.49 -9.12
C GLY A 25 0.01 8.12 -8.47
N PRO A 26 -1.24 7.65 -8.54
CA PRO A 26 -1.66 6.40 -7.88
C PRO A 26 -0.94 5.15 -8.42
N GLU A 27 -0.61 5.08 -9.70
CA GLU A 27 0.07 3.92 -10.29
C GLU A 27 1.47 3.70 -9.69
N GLU A 28 2.27 4.76 -9.56
CA GLU A 28 3.60 4.71 -8.93
C GLU A 28 3.51 4.26 -7.46
N VAL A 29 2.48 4.72 -6.74
CA VAL A 29 2.24 4.28 -5.36
C VAL A 29 1.85 2.80 -5.31
N ALA A 30 1.05 2.31 -6.26
CA ALA A 30 0.73 0.88 -6.37
C ALA A 30 1.99 0.04 -6.59
N ILE A 31 2.91 0.49 -7.46
CA ILE A 31 4.20 -0.16 -7.72
C ILE A 31 5.07 -0.16 -6.45
N PHE A 32 5.13 0.96 -5.72
CA PHE A 32 5.84 1.03 -4.44
C PHE A 32 5.36 -0.04 -3.45
N TYR A 33 4.05 -0.22 -3.32
CA TYR A 33 3.49 -1.25 -2.45
C TYR A 33 3.77 -2.67 -2.94
N LYS A 34 3.67 -2.92 -4.25
CA LYS A 34 4.04 -4.20 -4.88
C LYS A 34 5.49 -4.59 -4.57
N LEU A 35 6.43 -3.66 -4.70
CA LEU A 35 7.85 -3.88 -4.37
C LEU A 35 8.06 -4.04 -2.86
N SER A 36 7.36 -3.27 -2.04
CA SER A 36 7.40 -3.40 -0.58
C SER A 36 6.87 -4.75 -0.09
N ARG A 37 5.82 -5.30 -0.72
CA ARG A 37 5.34 -6.66 -0.47
C ARG A 37 6.44 -7.69 -0.72
N PHE A 38 7.08 -7.63 -1.89
CA PHE A 38 8.20 -8.53 -2.21
C PHE A 38 9.30 -8.44 -1.15
N LYS A 39 9.71 -7.23 -0.77
CA LYS A 39 10.71 -6.98 0.29
C LYS A 39 10.33 -7.68 1.61
N TYR A 40 9.08 -7.59 2.04
CA TYR A 40 8.65 -8.22 3.29
C TYR A 40 8.61 -9.75 3.19
N LEU A 41 8.13 -10.31 2.08
CA LEU A 41 8.19 -11.76 1.84
C LEU A 41 9.63 -12.27 1.80
N TRP A 42 10.52 -11.53 1.13
CA TRP A 42 11.95 -11.87 1.04
C TRP A 42 12.65 -11.85 2.40
N ARG A 43 12.17 -11.00 3.32
CA ARG A 43 12.73 -10.85 4.67
C ARG A 43 12.13 -11.81 5.69
N ALA A 44 10.99 -12.44 5.41
CA ALA A 44 10.24 -13.20 6.40
C ALA A 44 11.12 -14.21 7.17
N GLY A 45 11.17 -14.08 8.49
CA GLY A 45 11.96 -14.94 9.38
C GLY A 45 13.45 -14.61 9.47
N LYS A 46 13.96 -13.61 8.74
CA LYS A 46 15.39 -13.21 8.76
C LYS A 46 15.71 -12.09 9.75
N LYS A 47 14.72 -11.27 10.11
CA LYS A 47 14.89 -10.16 11.06
C LYS A 47 14.15 -10.43 12.37
N ASP A 48 12.85 -10.69 12.24
CA ASP A 48 11.92 -10.92 13.34
C ASP A 48 11.03 -12.15 13.03
N GLU A 49 9.99 -12.38 13.82
CA GLU A 49 8.98 -13.42 13.54
C GLU A 49 8.39 -13.29 12.14
N ALA A 50 8.40 -14.39 11.38
CA ALA A 50 7.91 -14.45 10.00
C ALA A 50 6.48 -13.91 9.86
N ILE A 51 5.61 -14.13 10.86
CA ILE A 51 4.21 -13.68 10.83
C ILE A 51 4.08 -12.15 10.72
N LYS A 52 4.98 -11.38 11.33
CA LYS A 52 4.98 -9.92 11.27
C LYS A 52 5.29 -9.43 9.86
N ASP A 53 6.23 -10.07 9.18
CA ASP A 53 6.59 -9.74 7.80
C ASP A 53 5.52 -10.19 6.81
N VAL A 54 4.90 -11.35 7.02
CA VAL A 54 3.73 -11.79 6.23
C VAL A 54 2.56 -10.82 6.38
N GLY A 55 2.27 -10.36 7.60
CA GLY A 55 1.25 -9.34 7.85
C GLY A 55 1.51 -8.03 7.09
N LYS A 56 2.77 -7.56 7.08
CA LYS A 56 3.17 -6.38 6.31
C LYS A 56 3.05 -6.60 4.80
N ALA A 57 3.40 -7.79 4.31
CA ALA A 57 3.24 -8.15 2.91
C ALA A 57 1.77 -8.13 2.46
N LEU A 58 0.85 -8.66 3.29
CA LEU A 58 -0.60 -8.61 3.05
C LEU A 58 -1.15 -7.18 3.05
N HIS A 59 -0.69 -6.35 4.00
CA HIS A 59 -1.04 -4.93 4.01
C HIS A 59 -0.58 -4.23 2.72
N CYS A 60 0.66 -4.46 2.29
CA CYS A 60 1.15 -3.92 1.02
C CYS A 60 0.35 -4.42 -0.19
N GLU A 61 -0.07 -5.69 -0.22
CA GLU A 61 -0.94 -6.21 -1.29
C GLU A 61 -2.27 -5.45 -1.36
N ALA A 62 -2.93 -5.25 -0.21
CA ALA A 62 -4.20 -4.54 -0.14
C ALA A 62 -4.07 -3.08 -0.60
N LYS A 63 -3.01 -2.39 -0.17
CA LYS A 63 -2.71 -1.01 -0.59
C LYS A 63 -2.40 -0.91 -2.08
N ALA A 64 -1.63 -1.85 -2.64
CA ALA A 64 -1.36 -1.87 -4.08
C ALA A 64 -2.68 -1.99 -4.87
N ALA A 65 -3.57 -2.89 -4.48
CA ALA A 65 -4.87 -3.06 -5.14
C ALA A 65 -5.78 -1.81 -5.02
N GLU A 66 -5.74 -1.10 -3.88
CA GLU A 66 -6.43 0.19 -3.71
C GLU A 66 -5.93 1.22 -4.72
N PHE A 67 -4.62 1.41 -4.80
CA PHE A 67 -4.02 2.40 -5.69
C PHE A 67 -4.14 2.04 -7.18
N TYR A 68 -4.10 0.75 -7.56
CA TYR A 68 -4.41 0.33 -8.92
C TYR A 68 -5.85 0.68 -9.32
N ARG A 69 -6.83 0.46 -8.43
CA ARG A 69 -8.23 0.90 -8.68
C ARG A 69 -8.35 2.42 -8.80
N MET A 70 -7.55 3.19 -8.05
CA MET A 70 -7.52 4.64 -8.19
C MET A 70 -6.88 5.10 -9.50
N ALA A 71 -5.92 4.32 -10.03
CA ALA A 71 -5.28 4.59 -11.32
C ALA A 71 -6.19 4.22 -12.51
N GLU A 72 -7.07 3.23 -12.34
CA GLU A 72 -8.01 2.75 -13.38
C GLU A 72 -9.49 3.02 -12.99
N PRO A 73 -9.96 4.28 -12.94
CA PRO A 73 -11.33 4.59 -12.53
C PRO A 73 -12.42 4.10 -13.51
N ASP A 74 -12.07 3.74 -14.74
CA ASP A 74 -13.03 3.50 -15.85
C ASP A 74 -13.33 2.03 -16.18
N VAL A 75 -12.73 1.05 -15.48
CA VAL A 75 -12.99 -0.39 -15.73
C VAL A 75 -13.99 -0.94 -14.70
N MET A 76 -15.16 -0.32 -14.62
CA MET A 76 -16.31 -0.94 -13.96
C MET A 76 -16.91 -1.96 -14.94
N HIS A 77 -16.70 -3.24 -14.61
CA HIS A 77 -17.35 -4.44 -15.17
C HIS A 77 -18.71 -4.13 -15.84
N GLU A 78 -18.78 -4.18 -17.16
CA GLU A 78 -20.01 -4.62 -17.81
C GLU A 78 -20.09 -6.14 -17.58
N PRO A 79 -21.10 -6.65 -16.84
CA PRO A 79 -21.32 -8.08 -16.77
C PRO A 79 -21.71 -8.59 -18.17
N ALA A 80 -20.97 -9.59 -18.65
CA ALA A 80 -21.34 -10.37 -19.83
C ALA A 80 -22.58 -11.24 -19.57
#